data_AF-A0A9D7X4C2-F1
#
_entry.id   AF-A0A9D7X4C2-F1
#
_cell.length_a   1.000
_cell.length_b   1.000
_cell.length_c   1.000
_cell.angle_alpha   90.00
_cell.angle_beta   90.00
_cell.angle_gamma   90.00
#
_symmetry.space_group_name_H-M   'P 1'
#
loop_
_entity.id
_entity.type
_entity.pdbx_description
1 polymer ?
#
loop_
_entity_poly.entity_id
_entity_poly.type
_entity_poly.pdbx_seq_one_letter_code
_entity_poly.pdbx_strand_id
1 'polypeptide(L)'
;MYGPGGVLIGEYNGSGNLIREYVYANGEPLAQIDKPGASESILYLHTDHLLTARYATNAAGSTVWSWESGAFGKEDPTSTRQQTAT
;
A
#
# COMPACT_ATOMS: atom_id res chain seq x y z
N MET A 1 6.95 -11.85 4.19
CA MET A 1 7.54 -11.87 5.54
C MET A 1 6.49 -11.39 6.52
N TYR A 2 6.27 -12.15 7.59
CA TYR A 2 5.32 -11.79 8.65
C TYR A 2 6.06 -11.36 9.91
N GLY A 3 5.58 -10.30 10.55
CA GLY A 3 6.11 -9.76 11.80
C GLY A 3 5.35 -10.25 13.04
N PRO A 4 5.61 -9.64 14.21
CA PRO A 4 4.84 -9.89 15.43
C PRO A 4 3.34 -9.71 15.19
N GLY A 5 2.51 -10.56 15.80
CA GLY A 5 1.05 -10.52 15.62
C GLY A 5 0.56 -11.04 14.27
N GLY A 6 1.44 -11.59 13.42
CA GLY A 6 1.06 -12.21 12.15
C GLY A 6 0.74 -11.22 11.03
N VAL A 7 1.15 -9.95 11.17
CA VAL A 7 0.95 -8.92 10.14
C VAL A 7 2.01 -9.02 9.03
N LEU A 8 1.61 -8.74 7.80
CA LEU A 8 2.52 -8.76 6.64
C LEU A 8 3.41 -7.52 6.69
N ILE A 9 4.71 -7.67 6.99
CA ILE A 9 5.64 -6.54 7.10
C ILE A 9 6.51 -6.35 5.86
N GLY A 10 6.58 -7.35 4.98
CA GLY A 10 7.36 -7.22 3.75
C GLY A 10 7.05 -8.29 2.71
N GLU A 11 7.14 -7.90 1.45
CA GLU A 11 7.03 -8.75 0.26
C GLU A 11 8.36 -8.75 -0.48
N TYR A 12 8.80 -9.95 -0.87
CA TYR A 12 10.07 -10.16 -1.56
C TYR A 12 9.84 -11.04 -2.78
N ASN A 13 10.64 -10.84 -3.82
CA ASN A 13 10.58 -11.68 -5.00
C ASN A 13 11.26 -13.04 -4.75
N GLY A 14 11.21 -13.94 -5.75
CA GLY A 14 11.81 -15.28 -5.64
C GLY A 14 13.33 -15.31 -5.44
N SER A 15 14.03 -14.18 -5.66
CA SER A 15 15.46 -14.01 -5.41
C SER A 15 15.75 -13.36 -4.05
N GLY A 16 14.73 -13.02 -3.26
CA GLY A 16 14.87 -12.34 -1.96
C GLY A 16 15.02 -10.82 -2.05
N ASN A 17 14.87 -10.21 -3.24
CA ASN A 17 14.87 -8.76 -3.35
C ASN A 17 13.56 -8.19 -2.84
N LEU A 18 13.65 -7.08 -2.11
CA LEU A 18 12.48 -6.39 -1.58
C LEU A 18 11.60 -5.87 -2.72
N ILE A 19 10.29 -6.12 -2.60
CA ILE A 19 9.25 -5.52 -3.44
C ILE A 19 8.59 -4.38 -2.66
N ARG A 20 8.23 -4.65 -1.42
CA ARG A 20 7.43 -3.75 -0.59
C ARG A 20 7.60 -4.02 0.90
N GLU A 21 7.57 -2.99 1.72
CA GLU A 21 7.44 -3.07 3.17
C GLU A 21 6.19 -2.36 3.67
N TYR A 22 5.69 -2.80 4.82
CA TYR A 22 4.52 -2.22 5.46
C TYR A 22 4.86 -1.78 6.89
N VAL A 23 4.49 -0.54 7.20
CA VAL A 23 4.67 0.05 8.52
C VAL A 23 3.34 0.02 9.26
N TYR A 24 3.36 -0.49 10.48
CA TYR A 24 2.20 -0.55 11.36
C TYR A 24 2.42 0.29 12.62
N ALA A 25 1.38 0.95 13.09
CA ALA A 25 1.33 1.62 14.39
C ALA A 25 0.12 1.09 15.16
N ASN A 26 0.34 0.56 16.37
CA ASN A 26 -0.73 -0.02 17.20
C ASN A 26 -1.61 -1.07 16.50
N GLY A 27 -1.04 -1.82 15.55
CA GLY A 27 -1.77 -2.82 14.75
C GLY A 27 -2.49 -2.26 13.51
N GLU A 28 -2.47 -0.94 13.30
CA GLU A 28 -3.04 -0.29 12.12
C GLU A 28 -1.97 -0.07 11.04
N PRO A 29 -2.23 -0.42 9.77
CA PRO A 29 -1.31 -0.13 8.67
C PRO A 29 -1.26 1.38 8.41
N LEU A 30 -0.07 1.95 8.49
CA LEU A 30 0.19 3.39 8.36
C LEU A 30 0.79 3.75 7.01
N ALA A 31 1.72 2.94 6.53
CA ALA A 31 2.44 3.24 5.30
C ALA A 31 2.85 1.98 4.55
N GLN A 32 2.95 2.15 3.24
CA GLN A 32 3.53 1.21 2.30
C GLN A 32 4.78 1.84 1.70
N ILE A 33 5.89 1.09 1.69
CA ILE A 33 7.15 1.50 1.07
C ILE A 33 7.40 0.55 -0.10
N ASP A 34 7.25 1.05 -1.33
CA ASP A 34 7.57 0.30 -2.54
C ASP A 34 9.03 0.50 -2.90
N LYS A 35 9.75 -0.60 -3.17
CA LYS A 35 11.17 -0.56 -3.56
C LYS A 35 11.48 -1.38 -4.82
N PRO A 36 10.91 -1.05 -5.99
CA PRO A 36 11.27 -1.72 -7.22
C PRO A 36 12.70 -1.36 -7.64
N GLY A 37 13.65 -2.26 -7.34
CA GLY A 37 15.07 -2.05 -7.67
C GLY A 37 15.72 -0.96 -6.80
N ALA A 38 16.20 0.11 -7.44
CA ALA A 38 16.88 1.22 -6.75
C ALA A 38 15.96 2.39 -6.38
N SER A 39 14.72 2.40 -6.89
CA SER A 39 13.74 3.45 -6.61
C SER A 39 12.96 3.11 -5.34
N GLU A 40 12.69 4.11 -4.51
CA GLU A 40 11.90 3.98 -3.29
C GLU A 40 10.76 5.02 -3.29
N SER A 41 9.55 4.59 -2.96
CA SER A 41 8.40 5.49 -2.81
C SER A 41 7.54 5.11 -1.63
N ILE A 42 7.05 6.12 -0.91
CA ILE A 42 6.21 5.96 0.27
C ILE A 42 4.77 6.37 -0.07
N LEU A 43 3.84 5.50 0.27
CA LEU A 43 2.40 5.77 0.26
C LEU A 43 1.87 5.73 1.69
N TYR A 44 1.11 6.75 2.07
CA TYR A 44 0.42 6.82 3.35
C TYR A 44 -0.95 6.17 3.22
N LEU A 45 -1.21 5.17 4.05
CA LEU A 45 -2.43 4.38 4.02
C LEU A 45 -3.48 5.00 4.93
N HIS A 46 -4.72 5.09 4.44
CA HIS A 46 -5.86 5.59 5.20
C HIS A 46 -6.86 4.44 5.35
N THR A 47 -7.10 4.03 6.59
CA THR A 47 -7.93 2.86 6.90
C THR A 47 -9.34 3.24 7.33
N ASP A 48 -10.26 2.28 7.22
CA ASP A 48 -11.57 2.39 7.85
C ASP A 48 -11.58 1.79 9.27
N HIS A 49 -12.75 1.76 9.91
CA HIS A 49 -12.93 1.19 11.25
C HIS A 49 -12.63 -0.31 11.36
N LEU A 50 -12.39 -1.00 10.24
CA LEU A 50 -11.98 -2.41 10.20
C LEU A 50 -10.48 -2.56 9.90
N LEU A 51 -9.70 -1.47 9.97
CA LEU A 51 -8.28 -1.43 9.65
C LEU A 51 -7.98 -1.86 8.20
N THR A 52 -8.97 -1.71 7.31
CA THR A 52 -8.80 -1.99 5.88
C THR A 52 -8.39 -0.70 5.17
N ALA A 53 -7.23 -0.70 4.50
CA ALA A 53 -6.79 0.46 3.74
C ALA A 53 -7.78 0.75 2.58
N ARG A 54 -8.39 1.95 2.60
CA ARG A 54 -9.40 2.39 1.62
C ARG A 54 -8.83 3.33 0.57
N TYR A 55 -7.77 4.05 0.87
CA TYR A 55 -7.03 4.82 -0.12
C TYR A 55 -5.61 5.08 0.36
N ALA A 56 -4.74 5.46 -0.56
CA ALA A 56 -3.40 5.90 -0.23
C ALA A 56 -3.04 7.22 -0.89
N THR A 57 -2.23 8.00 -0.19
CA THR A 57 -1.73 9.29 -0.67
C THR A 57 -0.21 9.30 -0.79
N ASN A 58 0.33 10.09 -1.72
CA ASN A 58 1.75 10.40 -1.78
C ASN A 58 2.13 11.46 -0.72
N ALA A 59 3.41 11.84 -0.67
CA ALA A 59 3.92 12.87 0.25
C ALA A 59 3.30 14.27 0.06
N ALA A 60 2.73 14.57 -1.11
CA ALA A 60 2.01 15.81 -1.37
C ALA A 60 0.52 15.75 -0.96
N GLY A 61 0.07 14.61 -0.40
CA GLY A 61 -1.34 14.40 -0.05
C GLY A 61 -2.23 14.07 -1.24
N SER A 62 -1.68 13.91 -2.45
CA SER A 62 -2.46 13.47 -3.61
C SER A 62 -2.80 11.99 -3.50
N THR A 63 -4.06 11.64 -3.77
CA THR A 63 -4.50 10.24 -3.82
C THR A 63 -3.79 9.52 -4.98
N VAL A 64 -3.17 8.38 -4.69
CA VAL A 64 -2.48 7.53 -5.67
C VAL A 64 -3.39 6.37 -6.09
N TRP A 65 -4.09 5.80 -5.11
CA TRP A 65 -5.14 4.82 -5.35
C TRP A 65 -6.22 4.94 -4.28
N SER A 66 -7.42 4.49 -4.63
CA SER A 66 -8.54 4.31 -3.72
C SER A 66 -9.23 2.99 -4.00
N TRP A 67 -9.84 2.40 -2.98
CA TRP A 67 -10.60 1.18 -3.06
C TRP A 67 -12.00 1.43 -2.51
N GLU A 68 -12.90 1.78 -3.42
CA GLU A 68 -14.33 1.83 -3.15
C GLU A 68 -14.86 0.39 -3.22
N SER A 69 -15.07 -0.24 -2.06
CA SER A 69 -15.70 -1.56 -2.07
C SER A 69 -17.17 -1.41 -2.49
N GLY A 70 -17.51 -1.91 -3.68
CA GLY A 70 -18.88 -2.35 -3.96
C GLY A 70 -19.32 -3.41 -2.94
N ALA A 71 -20.61 -3.77 -2.93
CA ALA A 71 -21.11 -4.81 -2.03
C ALA A 71 -20.21 -6.07 -2.12
N PHE A 72 -19.67 -6.49 -0.97
CA PHE A 72 -18.74 -7.63 -0.82
C PHE A 72 -17.29 -7.44 -1.33
N GLY A 73 -16.80 -6.22 -1.54
CA GLY A 73 -15.35 -5.98 -1.78
C GLY A 73 -14.85 -6.50 -3.12
N LYS A 74 -15.72 -6.53 -4.15
CA LYS A 74 -15.42 -7.13 -5.45
C LYS A 74 -14.77 -6.17 -6.47
N GLU A 75 -14.62 -4.90 -6.13
CA GLU A 75 -14.08 -3.91 -7.06
C GLU A 75 -12.55 -3.87 -6.99
N ASP A 76 -11.88 -3.58 -8.11
CA ASP A 76 -10.43 -3.36 -8.12
C ASP A 76 -10.11 -1.95 -7.58
N PRO A 77 -8.91 -1.72 -7.02
CA PRO A 77 -8.49 -0.38 -6.63
C PRO A 77 -8.41 0.55 -7.87
N THR A 78 -9.05 1.71 -7.77
CA THR A 78 -8.93 2.76 -8.79
C THR A 78 -7.61 3.50 -8.59
N SER A 79 -6.70 3.41 -9.57
CA SER A 79 -5.42 4.12 -9.57
C SER A 79 -5.50 5.40 -10.38
N THR A 80 -5.02 6.51 -9.83
CA THR A 80 -4.76 7.73 -10.60
C THR A 80 -3.36 7.62 -11.22
N ARG A 81 -3.22 6.80 -12.27
CA ARG A 81 -2.00 6.83 -13.08
C ARG A 81 -1.96 8.17 -13.83
N GLN A 82 -1.05 9.08 -13.45
CA GLN A 82 -0.59 10.10 -14.40
C GLN A 82 0.14 9.36 -15.52
N GLN A 83 -0.59 9.02 -16.59
CA GLN A 83 0.00 8.61 -17.85
C GLN A 83 0.63 9.85 -18.49
N THR A 84 1.92 10.07 -18.26
CA THR A 84 2.76 10.76 -19.25
C THR A 84 3.27 9.70 -20.21
N ALA A 85 2.60 9.56 -21.36
CA ALA A 85 3.17 8.90 -22.53
C ALA A 85 3.83 9.98 -23.39
N THR A 86 5.12 9.79 -23.68
CA THR A 86 5.91 10.55 -24.66
C THR A 86 5.67 10.01 -26.06
#